data_AF-A0A972UK40-F1
#
_entry.id   AF-A0A972UK40-F1
#
_cell.length_a   1.000
_cell.length_b   1.000
_cell.length_c   1.000
_cell.angle_alpha   90.00
_cell.angle_beta   90.00
_cell.angle_gamma   90.00
#
_symmetry.space_group_name_H-M   'P 1'
#
loop_
_entity.id
_entity.type
_entity.pdbx_description
1 polymer ?
#
loop_
_entity_poly.entity_id
_entity_poly.type
_entity_poly.pdbx_seq_one_letter_code
_entity_poly.pdbx_strand_id
1 'polypeptide(L)'
;MAKINKNHVTIATLAIGAGLAAMGVEGRLGEAWGWGLFLVSALLLSAGTGAGGTLIFSKRFYTESLKAVTAWLLVLGGMFYVWGIFGLGGYFVFEALEGRMETRWIVFGPVVLAAIFILEFGLYRIIVERNLPTYRRFGQFITRRDSDPDAMRRTLVDEVVLHKSLFSVSGFRWFKHTLIFWGFGLLLVSEGLAVLFRDMLPAFGRGDLWMAGHPLRLAFDFAFDAFGLMSMAGCVLALIWRVMVNGTEQQKFTDTPTAIFLFFVLFSGFLVEGLRIAGSAPDPYLSVSFVGYGLALLIGPAEAALAGFYDSLWYVHVIGSCLFGAYVPVKRLVHSCATPMGRMMNSQKGLLEAKKQGVIGGLLGGSTTAPE
;
A
#
# COMPACT_ATOMS: atom_id res chain seq x y z
N MET A 1 2.08 -23.95 -25.01
CA MET A 1 0.96 -23.16 -24.42
C MET A 1 0.55 -22.09 -25.42
N ALA A 2 -0.69 -22.11 -25.89
CA ALA A 2 -1.21 -21.09 -26.80
C ALA A 2 -1.05 -19.70 -26.19
N LYS A 3 -0.55 -18.74 -26.97
CA LYS A 3 -0.30 -17.36 -26.53
C LYS A 3 -1.67 -16.70 -26.33
N ILE A 4 -2.25 -16.82 -25.13
CA ILE A 4 -3.52 -16.17 -24.80
C ILE A 4 -3.35 -14.68 -25.11
N ASN A 5 -4.14 -14.18 -26.06
CA ASN A 5 -4.08 -12.78 -26.44
C ASN A 5 -4.64 -11.95 -25.27
N LYS A 6 -3.76 -11.15 -24.68
CA LYS A 6 -4.02 -10.34 -23.48
C LYS A 6 -5.28 -9.49 -23.61
N ASN A 7 -5.59 -9.04 -24.83
CA ASN A 7 -6.77 -8.22 -25.09
C ASN A 7 -8.07 -8.99 -24.82
N HIS A 8 -8.16 -10.30 -25.12
CA HIS A 8 -9.37 -11.07 -24.83
C HIS A 8 -9.57 -11.27 -23.33
N VAL A 9 -8.49 -11.48 -22.56
CA VAL A 9 -8.59 -11.62 -21.10
C VAL A 9 -9.10 -10.31 -20.49
N THR A 10 -8.54 -9.18 -20.91
CA THR A 10 -9.00 -7.86 -20.44
C THR A 10 -10.46 -7.61 -20.81
N ILE A 11 -10.85 -7.84 -22.06
CA ILE A 11 -12.23 -7.65 -22.52
C ILE A 11 -13.20 -8.56 -21.73
N ALA A 12 -12.87 -9.84 -21.59
CA ALA A 12 -13.70 -10.78 -20.82
C ALA A 12 -13.81 -10.38 -19.34
N THR A 13 -12.71 -9.94 -18.73
CA THR A 13 -12.70 -9.47 -17.33
C THR A 13 -13.63 -8.28 -17.15
N LEU A 14 -13.55 -7.28 -18.03
CA LEU A 14 -14.40 -6.09 -17.99
C LEU A 14 -15.87 -6.41 -18.30
N ALA A 15 -16.15 -7.30 -19.24
CA ALA A 15 -17.51 -7.70 -19.58
C ALA A 15 -18.20 -8.42 -18.41
N ILE A 16 -17.50 -9.35 -17.76
CA ILE A 16 -18.00 -10.03 -16.55
C ILE A 16 -18.19 -9.02 -15.42
N GLY A 17 -17.21 -8.13 -15.21
CA GLY A 17 -17.32 -7.06 -14.21
C GLY A 17 -18.54 -6.17 -14.44
N ALA A 18 -18.79 -5.71 -15.67
CA ALA A 18 -19.97 -4.92 -16.00
C ALA A 18 -21.28 -5.68 -15.71
N GLY A 19 -21.33 -6.98 -16.01
CA GLY A 19 -22.46 -7.85 -15.65
C GLY A 19 -22.69 -7.93 -14.14
N LEU A 20 -21.63 -8.10 -13.34
CA LEU A 20 -21.70 -8.09 -11.88
C LEU A 20 -22.19 -6.75 -11.33
N ALA A 21 -21.68 -5.63 -11.86
CA ALA A 21 -22.14 -4.31 -11.44
C ALA A 21 -23.63 -4.10 -11.78
N ALA A 22 -24.08 -4.48 -12.99
CA ALA A 22 -25.48 -4.39 -13.37
C ALA A 22 -26.38 -5.21 -12.43
N MET A 23 -26.00 -6.45 -12.13
CA MET A 23 -26.72 -7.28 -11.16
C MET A 23 -26.71 -6.69 -9.74
N GLY A 24 -25.62 -6.04 -9.34
CA GLY A 24 -25.53 -5.32 -8.06
C GLY A 24 -26.48 -4.12 -8.00
N VAL A 25 -26.52 -3.31 -9.06
CA VAL A 25 -27.45 -2.15 -9.17
C VAL A 25 -28.92 -2.59 -9.16
N GLU A 26 -29.22 -3.75 -9.74
CA GLU A 26 -30.56 -4.37 -9.71
C GLU A 26 -30.93 -4.97 -8.34
N GLY A 27 -30.04 -4.91 -7.34
CA GLY A 27 -30.27 -5.50 -6.01
C GLY A 27 -30.20 -7.04 -5.99
N ARG A 28 -29.68 -7.67 -7.04
CA ARG A 28 -29.56 -9.15 -7.13
C ARG A 28 -28.31 -9.70 -6.44
N LEU A 29 -27.31 -8.85 -6.21
CA LEU A 29 -26.08 -9.19 -5.49
C LEU A 29 -25.97 -8.34 -4.24
N GLY A 30 -25.93 -8.99 -3.07
CA GLY A 30 -25.55 -8.34 -1.81
C GLY A 30 -24.03 -8.18 -1.68
N GLU A 31 -23.61 -7.44 -0.65
CA GLU A 31 -22.18 -7.17 -0.34
C GLU A 31 -21.31 -8.43 -0.23
N ALA A 32 -21.86 -9.54 0.25
CA ALA A 32 -21.17 -10.82 0.40
C ALA A 32 -20.50 -11.30 -0.91
N TRP A 33 -21.12 -11.03 -2.06
CA TRP A 33 -20.56 -11.39 -3.36
C TRP A 33 -19.30 -10.57 -3.68
N GLY A 34 -19.36 -9.26 -3.48
CA GLY A 34 -18.21 -8.39 -3.70
C GLY A 34 -17.05 -8.73 -2.76
N TRP A 35 -17.35 -8.90 -1.47
CA TRP A 35 -16.36 -9.34 -0.47
C TRP A 35 -15.79 -10.75 -0.76
N GLY A 36 -16.61 -11.67 -1.26
CA GLY A 36 -16.15 -13.02 -1.66
C GLY A 36 -15.15 -12.96 -2.81
N LEU A 37 -15.40 -12.11 -3.81
CA LEU A 37 -14.47 -11.88 -4.91
C LEU A 37 -13.16 -11.23 -4.42
N PHE A 38 -13.24 -10.26 -3.50
CA PHE A 38 -12.05 -9.69 -2.86
C PHE A 38 -11.27 -10.70 -2.03
N LEU A 39 -11.92 -11.60 -1.30
CA LEU A 39 -11.26 -12.65 -0.53
C LEU A 39 -10.50 -13.61 -1.45
N VAL A 40 -11.14 -14.07 -2.53
CA VAL A 40 -10.49 -14.93 -3.54
C VAL A 40 -9.32 -14.18 -4.19
N SER A 41 -9.50 -12.91 -4.54
CA SER A 41 -8.43 -12.05 -5.04
C SER A 41 -7.26 -11.98 -4.06
N ALA A 42 -7.53 -11.65 -2.79
CA ALA A 42 -6.50 -11.52 -1.76
C ALA A 42 -5.72 -12.81 -1.58
N LEU A 43 -6.38 -13.97 -1.55
CA LEU A 43 -5.74 -15.28 -1.46
C LEU A 43 -4.87 -15.58 -2.68
N LEU A 44 -5.37 -15.34 -3.90
CA LEU A 44 -4.64 -15.59 -5.14
C LEU A 44 -3.43 -14.65 -5.29
N LEU A 45 -3.61 -13.36 -5.01
CA LEU A 45 -2.54 -12.37 -5.06
C LEU A 45 -1.48 -12.64 -3.98
N SER A 46 -1.90 -13.06 -2.78
CA SER A 46 -0.97 -13.45 -1.70
C SER A 46 -0.19 -14.70 -2.07
N ALA A 47 -0.86 -15.74 -2.58
CA ALA A 47 -0.21 -16.95 -3.06
C ALA A 47 0.74 -16.68 -4.24
N GLY A 48 0.33 -15.82 -5.18
CA GLY A 48 1.14 -15.42 -6.33
C GLY A 48 2.36 -14.61 -5.90
N THR A 49 2.20 -13.69 -4.96
CA THR A 49 3.31 -12.93 -4.36
C THR A 49 4.26 -13.85 -3.61
N GLY A 50 3.74 -14.84 -2.86
CA GLY A 50 4.56 -15.87 -2.21
C GLY A 50 5.34 -16.72 -3.20
N ALA A 51 4.69 -17.20 -4.27
CA ALA A 51 5.35 -17.94 -5.35
C ALA A 51 6.44 -17.09 -6.04
N GLY A 52 6.15 -15.84 -6.35
CA GLY A 52 7.14 -14.88 -6.88
C GLY A 52 8.28 -14.61 -5.90
N GLY A 53 7.98 -14.53 -4.61
CA GLY A 53 8.99 -14.46 -3.55
C GLY A 53 9.92 -15.66 -3.57
N THR A 54 9.39 -16.89 -3.69
CA THR A 54 10.24 -18.08 -3.81
C THR A 54 11.06 -18.11 -5.11
N LEU A 55 10.58 -17.47 -6.18
CA LEU A 55 11.32 -17.33 -7.44
C LEU A 55 12.54 -16.42 -7.25
N ILE A 56 12.38 -15.35 -6.48
CA ILE A 56 13.39 -14.32 -6.21
C ILE A 56 14.38 -14.80 -5.13
N PHE A 57 13.88 -15.34 -4.03
CA PHE A 57 14.65 -15.59 -2.80
C PHE A 57 15.11 -17.05 -2.62
N SER A 58 14.86 -17.94 -3.58
CA SER A 58 15.28 -19.34 -3.52
C SER A 58 15.62 -19.90 -4.91
N LYS A 59 16.48 -20.92 -4.96
CA LYS A 59 16.79 -21.75 -6.14
C LYS A 59 16.21 -23.17 -6.06
N ARG A 60 15.48 -23.50 -4.99
CA ARG A 60 15.04 -24.89 -4.69
C ARG A 60 14.03 -25.47 -5.68
N PHE A 61 13.29 -24.62 -6.40
CA PHE A 61 12.17 -25.02 -7.25
C PHE A 61 12.46 -24.78 -8.73
N TYR A 62 11.80 -25.53 -9.61
CA TYR A 62 11.92 -25.34 -11.06
C TYR A 62 11.43 -23.95 -11.51
N THR A 63 12.29 -23.25 -12.26
CA THR A 63 12.09 -21.85 -12.65
C THR A 63 10.86 -21.65 -13.53
N GLU A 64 10.69 -22.47 -14.56
CA GLU A 64 9.60 -22.28 -15.53
C GLU A 64 8.24 -22.58 -14.93
N SER A 65 8.10 -23.66 -14.16
CA SER A 65 6.87 -23.96 -13.43
C SER A 65 6.52 -22.83 -12.45
N LEU A 66 7.51 -22.32 -11.70
CA LEU A 66 7.29 -21.29 -10.71
C LEU A 66 6.91 -19.94 -11.33
N LYS A 67 7.53 -19.57 -12.46
CA LYS A 67 7.12 -18.39 -13.26
C LYS A 67 5.69 -18.53 -13.75
N ALA A 68 5.33 -19.71 -14.29
CA ALA A 68 3.99 -19.97 -14.80
C ALA A 68 2.94 -19.89 -13.69
N VAL A 69 3.18 -20.53 -12.54
CA VAL A 69 2.29 -20.48 -11.36
C VAL A 69 2.16 -19.05 -10.84
N THR A 70 3.27 -18.34 -10.68
CA THR A 70 3.27 -16.92 -10.24
C THR A 70 2.42 -16.06 -11.18
N ALA A 71 2.65 -16.16 -12.49
CA ALA A 71 1.91 -15.37 -13.47
C ALA A 71 0.42 -15.72 -13.47
N TRP A 72 0.08 -17.01 -13.40
CA TRP A 72 -1.31 -17.46 -13.38
C TRP A 72 -2.06 -16.96 -12.14
N LEU A 73 -1.46 -17.12 -10.95
CA LEU A 73 -2.04 -16.65 -9.70
C LEU A 73 -2.23 -15.12 -9.67
N LEU A 74 -1.25 -14.36 -10.14
CA LEU A 74 -1.33 -12.90 -10.18
C LEU A 74 -2.37 -12.40 -11.20
N VAL A 75 -2.44 -13.00 -12.39
CA VAL A 75 -3.45 -12.64 -13.41
C VAL A 75 -4.84 -12.98 -12.91
N LEU A 76 -5.05 -14.19 -12.39
CA LEU A 76 -6.35 -14.61 -11.89
C LEU A 76 -6.77 -13.77 -10.68
N GLY A 77 -5.87 -13.53 -9.72
CA GLY A 77 -6.12 -12.65 -8.59
C GLY A 77 -6.51 -11.23 -9.04
N GLY A 78 -5.81 -10.67 -10.04
CA GLY A 78 -6.16 -9.39 -10.64
C GLY A 78 -7.54 -9.36 -11.30
N MET A 79 -7.99 -10.47 -11.90
CA MET A 79 -9.34 -10.56 -12.46
C MET A 79 -10.40 -10.54 -11.35
N PHE A 80 -10.22 -11.33 -10.30
CA PHE A 80 -11.11 -11.35 -9.14
C PHE A 80 -11.13 -10.01 -8.40
N TYR A 81 -9.99 -9.31 -8.34
CA TYR A 81 -9.92 -7.95 -7.80
C TYR A 81 -10.84 -7.00 -8.56
N VAL A 82 -10.74 -6.97 -9.89
CA VAL A 82 -11.61 -6.15 -10.74
C VAL A 82 -13.07 -6.53 -10.55
N TRP A 83 -13.40 -7.82 -10.57
CA TRP A 83 -14.77 -8.28 -10.33
C TRP A 83 -15.30 -7.89 -8.96
N GLY A 84 -14.47 -7.93 -7.91
CA GLY A 84 -14.82 -7.45 -6.57
C GLY A 84 -15.17 -5.96 -6.56
N ILE A 85 -14.38 -5.11 -7.24
CA ILE A 85 -14.67 -3.68 -7.39
C ILE A 85 -16.03 -3.46 -8.06
N PHE A 86 -16.29 -4.14 -9.18
CA PHE A 86 -17.57 -4.00 -9.88
C PHE A 86 -18.75 -4.53 -9.04
N GLY A 87 -18.57 -5.66 -8.34
CA GLY A 87 -19.60 -6.26 -7.49
C GLY A 87 -19.97 -5.36 -6.30
N LEU A 88 -18.99 -4.91 -5.52
CA LEU A 88 -19.23 -3.95 -4.42
C LEU A 88 -19.73 -2.60 -4.95
N GLY A 89 -19.18 -2.12 -6.07
CA GLY A 89 -19.60 -0.86 -6.68
C GLY A 89 -21.08 -0.89 -7.07
N GLY A 90 -21.55 -1.97 -7.70
CA GLY A 90 -22.97 -2.14 -8.03
C GLY A 90 -23.86 -2.19 -6.79
N TYR A 91 -23.45 -2.94 -5.76
CA TYR A 91 -24.16 -3.02 -4.48
C TYR A 91 -24.27 -1.65 -3.79
N PHE A 92 -23.18 -0.90 -3.65
CA PHE A 92 -23.21 0.42 -3.01
C PHE A 92 -23.97 1.45 -3.84
N VAL A 93 -23.99 1.35 -5.17
CA VAL A 93 -24.87 2.17 -6.00
C VAL A 93 -26.34 1.87 -5.70
N PHE A 94 -26.72 0.59 -5.57
CA PHE A 94 -28.07 0.20 -5.17
C PHE A 94 -28.44 0.75 -3.79
N GLU A 95 -27.59 0.57 -2.77
CA GLU A 95 -27.80 1.10 -1.43
C GLU A 95 -27.95 2.64 -1.41
N ALA A 96 -27.18 3.34 -2.25
CA ALA A 96 -27.27 4.79 -2.40
C ALA A 96 -28.58 5.24 -3.06
N LEU A 97 -29.02 4.55 -4.13
CA LEU A 97 -30.27 4.84 -4.83
C LEU A 97 -31.50 4.62 -3.93
N GLU A 98 -31.41 3.65 -3.03
CA GLU A 98 -32.44 3.33 -2.04
C GLU A 98 -32.42 4.26 -0.81
N GLY A 99 -31.49 5.22 -0.75
CA GLY A 99 -31.38 6.16 0.36
C GLY A 99 -30.88 5.55 1.67
N ARG A 100 -30.22 4.38 1.62
CA ARG A 100 -29.68 3.68 2.80
C ARG A 100 -28.24 4.10 3.14
N MET A 101 -27.61 4.94 2.31
CA MET A 101 -26.25 5.44 2.51
C MET A 101 -26.23 6.92 2.87
N GLU A 102 -25.40 7.27 3.84
CA GLU A 102 -25.11 8.66 4.16
C GLU A 102 -24.28 9.32 3.03
N THR A 103 -24.49 10.61 2.80
CA THR A 103 -23.80 11.40 1.76
C THR A 103 -22.28 11.26 1.79
N ARG A 104 -21.68 11.17 2.99
CA ARG A 104 -20.23 11.05 3.16
C ARG A 104 -19.65 9.80 2.51
N TRP A 105 -20.37 8.69 2.59
CA TRP A 105 -19.97 7.42 1.98
C TRP A 105 -20.21 7.40 0.47
N ILE A 106 -21.27 8.06 0.02
CA ILE A 106 -21.56 8.25 -1.42
C ILE A 106 -20.43 9.02 -2.10
N VAL A 107 -19.89 10.07 -1.45
CA VAL A 107 -18.76 10.85 -1.96
C VAL A 107 -17.45 10.07 -1.84
N PHE A 108 -17.22 9.39 -0.72
CA PHE A 108 -15.97 8.65 -0.48
C PHE A 108 -15.74 7.54 -1.51
N GLY A 109 -16.76 6.76 -1.86
CA GLY A 109 -16.62 5.59 -2.75
C GLY A 109 -15.92 5.91 -4.08
N PRO A 110 -16.45 6.82 -4.91
CA PRO A 110 -15.79 7.21 -6.15
C PRO A 110 -14.39 7.81 -5.96
N VAL A 111 -14.18 8.59 -4.90
CA VAL A 111 -12.89 9.25 -4.61
C VAL A 111 -11.82 8.24 -4.25
N VAL A 112 -12.13 7.25 -3.40
CA VAL A 112 -11.18 6.21 -3.01
C VAL A 112 -10.87 5.28 -4.18
N LEU A 113 -11.87 4.93 -5.01
CA LEU A 113 -11.64 4.14 -6.23
C LEU A 113 -10.73 4.86 -7.22
N ALA A 114 -10.93 6.16 -7.44
CA ALA A 114 -10.05 6.97 -8.27
C ALA A 114 -8.61 7.03 -7.70
N ALA A 115 -8.48 7.20 -6.39
CA ALA A 115 -7.17 7.22 -5.73
C ALA A 115 -6.43 5.88 -5.84
N ILE A 116 -7.12 4.77 -5.61
CA ILE A 116 -6.59 3.41 -5.78
C ILE A 116 -6.15 3.20 -7.22
N PHE A 117 -6.98 3.55 -8.21
CA PHE A 117 -6.62 3.41 -9.62
C PHE A 117 -5.37 4.23 -9.97
N ILE A 118 -5.28 5.49 -9.53
CA ILE A 118 -4.11 6.34 -9.78
C ILE A 118 -2.86 5.75 -9.12
N LEU A 119 -2.98 5.28 -7.87
CA LEU A 119 -1.90 4.63 -7.13
C LEU A 119 -1.40 3.39 -7.89
N GLU A 120 -2.27 2.44 -8.19
CA GLU A 120 -1.92 1.17 -8.81
C GLU A 120 -1.38 1.36 -10.24
N PHE A 121 -2.10 2.11 -11.07
CA PHE A 121 -1.69 2.37 -12.45
C PHE A 121 -0.40 3.20 -12.49
N GLY A 122 -0.26 4.18 -11.60
CA GLY A 122 0.94 5.00 -11.47
C GLY A 122 2.17 4.18 -11.07
N LEU A 123 2.01 3.29 -10.08
CA LEU A 123 3.06 2.36 -9.67
C LEU A 123 3.41 1.38 -10.79
N TYR A 124 2.42 0.79 -11.47
CA TYR A 124 2.65 -0.07 -12.64
C TYR A 124 3.47 0.66 -13.72
N ARG A 125 3.08 1.88 -14.07
CA ARG A 125 3.77 2.67 -15.09
C ARG A 125 5.22 2.95 -14.70
N ILE A 126 5.49 3.29 -13.44
CA ILE A 126 6.85 3.67 -13.02
C ILE A 126 7.74 2.45 -12.76
N ILE A 127 7.21 1.43 -12.09
CA ILE A 127 7.99 0.26 -11.69
C ILE A 127 8.12 -0.72 -12.85
N VAL A 128 7.04 -1.00 -13.57
CA VAL A 128 7.02 -2.04 -14.61
C VAL A 128 7.25 -1.44 -15.99
N GLU A 129 6.36 -0.54 -16.45
CA GLU A 129 6.35 -0.08 -17.84
C GLU A 129 7.66 0.65 -18.22
N ARG A 130 8.12 1.58 -17.38
CA ARG A 130 9.37 2.33 -17.63
C ARG A 130 10.63 1.47 -17.57
N ASN A 131 10.63 0.38 -16.81
CA ASN A 131 11.79 -0.51 -16.69
C ASN A 131 11.76 -1.66 -17.71
N LEU A 132 10.62 -1.89 -18.37
CA LEU A 132 10.46 -2.97 -19.34
C LEU A 132 11.40 -2.86 -20.56
N PRO A 133 11.69 -1.68 -21.15
CA PRO A 133 12.69 -1.56 -22.21
C PRO A 133 14.09 -2.00 -21.77
N THR A 134 14.51 -1.60 -20.55
CA THR A 134 15.78 -2.02 -19.96
C THR A 134 15.82 -3.53 -19.75
N TYR A 135 14.74 -4.10 -19.22
CA TYR A 135 14.62 -5.55 -19.03
C TYR A 135 14.63 -6.29 -20.37
N ARG A 136 13.95 -5.80 -21.41
CA ARG A 136 13.98 -6.42 -22.74
C ARG A 136 15.37 -6.38 -23.38
N ARG A 137 16.14 -5.29 -23.14
CA ARG A 137 17.49 -5.12 -23.68
C ARG A 137 18.54 -5.97 -22.95
N PHE A 138 18.45 -6.08 -21.63
CA PHE A 138 19.50 -6.70 -20.81
C PHE A 138 19.06 -7.96 -20.07
N GLY A 139 17.79 -8.36 -20.16
CA GLY A 139 17.22 -9.49 -19.43
C GLY A 139 17.87 -10.83 -19.79
N GLN A 140 18.47 -10.95 -20.98
CA GLN A 140 19.23 -12.13 -21.38
C GLN A 140 20.44 -12.43 -20.48
N PHE A 141 20.99 -11.40 -19.82
CA PHE A 141 22.11 -11.55 -18.89
C PHE A 141 21.65 -11.87 -17.46
N ILE A 142 20.35 -11.87 -17.20
CA ILE A 142 19.77 -12.09 -15.87
C ILE A 142 19.17 -13.49 -15.83
N THR A 143 19.97 -14.47 -15.40
CA THR A 143 19.47 -15.83 -15.16
C THR A 143 19.27 -16.06 -13.67
N ARG A 144 18.23 -16.85 -13.32
CA ARG A 144 18.01 -17.28 -11.92
C ARG A 144 19.11 -18.22 -11.43
N ARG A 145 19.85 -18.85 -12.33
CA ARG A 145 21.01 -19.69 -11.97
C ARG A 145 22.12 -18.83 -11.35
N ASP A 146 22.33 -17.64 -11.90
CA ASP A 146 23.44 -16.77 -11.52
C ASP A 146 23.06 -15.74 -10.43
N SER A 147 21.80 -15.72 -10.00
CA SER A 147 21.38 -14.89 -8.87
C SER A 147 21.98 -15.37 -7.54
N ASP A 148 22.08 -14.47 -6.57
CA ASP A 148 22.46 -14.74 -5.18
C ASP A 148 21.27 -14.44 -4.26
N PRO A 149 20.40 -15.44 -4.00
CA PRO A 149 19.24 -15.25 -3.15
C PRO A 149 19.62 -14.97 -1.69
N ASP A 150 20.78 -15.44 -1.23
CA ASP A 150 21.22 -15.27 0.14
C ASP A 150 21.61 -13.81 0.39
N ALA A 151 22.36 -13.21 -0.56
CA ALA A 151 22.62 -11.78 -0.55
C ALA A 151 21.31 -10.98 -0.58
N MET A 152 20.34 -11.39 -1.41
CA MET A 152 19.08 -10.67 -1.54
C MET A 152 18.22 -10.75 -0.27
N ARG A 153 18.17 -11.91 0.42
CA ARG A 153 17.49 -12.05 1.73
C ARG A 153 18.18 -11.23 2.82
N ARG A 154 19.51 -11.23 2.87
CA ARG A 154 20.26 -10.39 3.83
C ARG A 154 19.99 -8.91 3.57
N THR A 155 20.06 -8.47 2.32
CA THR A 155 19.75 -7.09 1.94
C THR A 155 18.29 -6.71 2.23
N LEU A 156 17.33 -7.61 2.03
CA LEU A 156 15.94 -7.35 2.43
C LEU A 156 15.84 -7.01 3.93
N VAL A 157 16.45 -7.83 4.78
CA VAL A 157 16.42 -7.59 6.24
C VAL A 157 17.25 -6.35 6.61
N ASP A 158 18.49 -6.28 6.17
CA ASP A 158 19.43 -5.26 6.62
C ASP A 158 19.10 -3.87 6.07
N GLU A 159 18.69 -3.79 4.80
CA GLU A 159 18.52 -2.51 4.10
C GLU A 159 17.06 -2.05 4.02
N VAL A 160 16.09 -2.97 4.00
CA VAL A 160 14.65 -2.63 3.84
C VAL A 160 13.93 -2.63 5.18
N VAL A 161 14.15 -3.66 6.01
CA VAL A 161 13.47 -3.78 7.32
C VAL A 161 14.18 -2.94 8.38
N LEU A 162 15.51 -3.08 8.49
CA LEU A 162 16.31 -2.47 9.55
C LEU A 162 16.94 -1.13 9.16
N HIS A 163 17.02 -0.81 7.86
CA HIS A 163 17.68 0.39 7.35
C HIS A 163 19.11 0.60 7.86
N LYS A 164 19.91 -0.47 8.00
CA LYS A 164 21.27 -0.44 8.57
C LYS A 164 22.19 0.57 7.89
N SER A 165 22.17 0.67 6.56
CA SER A 165 22.99 1.68 5.87
C SER A 165 22.56 3.11 6.17
N LEU A 166 21.31 3.36 6.58
CA LEU A 166 20.89 4.70 7.02
C LEU A 166 21.39 4.99 8.43
N PHE A 167 21.34 3.98 9.31
CA PHE A 167 21.84 4.05 10.68
C PHE A 167 23.33 4.34 10.72
N SER A 168 24.12 3.66 9.88
CA SER A 168 25.58 3.85 9.82
C SER A 168 26.00 5.26 9.40
N VAL A 169 25.12 6.02 8.72
CA VAL A 169 25.43 7.39 8.28
C VAL A 169 24.86 8.42 9.26
N SER A 170 23.74 8.14 9.94
CA SER A 170 23.22 8.97 11.03
C SER A 170 22.07 8.29 11.77
N GLY A 171 22.21 8.14 13.09
CA GLY A 171 21.14 7.65 13.97
C GLY A 171 19.87 8.50 13.91
N PHE A 172 19.99 9.83 13.81
CA PHE A 172 18.81 10.71 13.71
C PHE A 172 18.06 10.51 12.37
N ARG A 173 18.79 10.38 11.25
CA ARG A 173 18.16 10.11 9.95
C ARG A 173 17.47 8.75 9.93
N TRP A 174 18.10 7.75 10.54
CA TRP A 174 17.52 6.43 10.69
C TRP A 174 16.26 6.46 11.54
N PHE A 175 16.31 7.09 12.71
CA PHE A 175 15.19 7.10 13.66
C PHE A 175 13.95 7.76 13.05
N LYS A 176 14.08 8.97 12.50
CA LYS A 176 12.94 9.68 11.86
C LYS A 176 12.35 8.88 10.69
N HIS A 177 13.18 8.22 9.89
CA HIS A 177 12.70 7.44 8.74
C HIS A 177 12.04 6.14 9.18
N THR A 178 12.60 5.47 10.18
CA THR A 178 12.06 4.22 10.75
C THR A 178 10.68 4.46 11.37
N LEU A 179 10.50 5.59 12.08
CA LEU A 179 9.20 6.00 12.60
C LEU A 179 8.15 6.18 11.49
N ILE A 180 8.49 6.90 10.42
CA ILE A 180 7.59 7.09 9.27
C ILE A 180 7.30 5.75 8.58
N PHE A 181 8.34 4.98 8.26
CA PHE A 181 8.23 3.74 7.50
C PHE A 181 7.37 2.70 8.23
N TRP A 182 7.71 2.39 9.48
CA TRP A 182 6.94 1.42 10.26
C TRP A 182 5.60 1.97 10.70
N GLY A 183 5.51 3.25 11.05
CA GLY A 183 4.25 3.85 11.48
C GLY A 183 3.24 3.80 10.34
N PHE A 184 3.62 4.30 9.17
CA PHE A 184 2.72 4.34 8.01
C PHE A 184 2.45 2.94 7.48
N GLY A 185 3.47 2.07 7.42
CA GLY A 185 3.31 0.68 6.99
C GLY A 185 2.36 -0.10 7.90
N LEU A 186 2.51 0.02 9.22
CA LEU A 186 1.64 -0.67 10.18
C LEU A 186 0.23 -0.06 10.22
N LEU A 187 0.05 1.24 9.99
CA LEU A 187 -1.27 1.85 9.77
C LEU A 187 -1.99 1.22 8.58
N LEU A 188 -1.31 1.09 7.44
CA LEU A 188 -1.90 0.48 6.24
C LEU A 188 -2.28 -0.98 6.47
N VAL A 189 -1.42 -1.76 7.14
CA VAL A 189 -1.73 -3.15 7.51
C VAL A 189 -2.90 -3.21 8.48
N SER A 190 -2.95 -2.31 9.46
CA SER A 190 -4.02 -2.25 10.44
C SER A 190 -5.35 -1.90 9.79
N GLU A 191 -5.40 -0.93 8.88
CA GLU A 191 -6.64 -0.60 8.15
C GLU A 191 -7.08 -1.75 7.26
N GLY A 192 -6.16 -2.41 6.55
CA GLY A 192 -6.50 -3.57 5.72
C GLY A 192 -7.09 -4.74 6.54
N LEU A 193 -6.56 -4.98 7.74
CA LEU A 193 -7.12 -5.97 8.67
C LEU A 193 -8.42 -5.47 9.33
N ALA A 194 -8.54 -4.18 9.63
CA ALA A 194 -9.75 -3.59 10.17
C ALA A 194 -10.92 -3.78 9.21
N VAL A 195 -10.74 -3.49 7.91
CA VAL A 195 -11.75 -3.73 6.86
C VAL A 195 -12.19 -5.20 6.83
N LEU A 196 -11.26 -6.14 7.00
CA LEU A 196 -11.59 -7.57 7.08
C LEU A 196 -12.56 -7.87 8.23
N PHE A 197 -12.29 -7.35 9.43
CA PHE A 197 -13.09 -7.65 10.62
C PHE A 197 -14.37 -6.79 10.72
N ARG A 198 -14.31 -5.53 10.32
CA ARG A 198 -15.39 -4.54 10.37
C ARG A 198 -16.41 -4.73 9.25
N ASP A 199 -15.94 -4.99 8.04
CA ASP A 199 -16.80 -4.95 6.84
C ASP A 199 -16.97 -6.35 6.22
N MET A 200 -15.87 -7.09 6.03
CA MET A 200 -15.91 -8.36 5.29
C MET A 200 -16.55 -9.52 6.07
N LEU A 201 -16.22 -9.71 7.34
CA LEU A 201 -16.77 -10.82 8.14
C LEU A 201 -18.29 -10.71 8.37
N PRO A 202 -18.83 -9.54 8.76
CA PRO A 202 -20.28 -9.38 8.91
C PRO A 202 -21.05 -9.65 7.62
N ALA A 203 -20.49 -9.33 6.45
CA ALA A 203 -21.09 -9.63 5.15
C ALA A 203 -21.30 -11.14 4.91
N PHE A 204 -20.56 -12.01 5.62
CA PHE A 204 -20.76 -13.47 5.61
C PHE A 204 -21.62 -13.98 6.78
N GLY A 205 -22.34 -13.10 7.49
CA GLY A 205 -23.19 -13.45 8.62
C GLY A 205 -22.41 -13.84 9.89
N ARG A 206 -21.13 -13.45 9.99
CA ARG A 206 -20.37 -13.58 11.25
C ARG A 206 -20.82 -12.51 12.24
N GLY A 207 -20.72 -12.81 13.53
CA GLY A 207 -21.03 -11.84 14.59
C GLY A 207 -20.15 -10.60 14.49
N ASP A 208 -20.70 -9.47 14.91
CA ASP A 208 -19.98 -8.19 14.92
C ASP A 208 -18.80 -8.27 15.91
N LEU A 209 -17.57 -8.18 15.41
CA LEU A 209 -16.35 -8.15 16.25
C LEU A 209 -15.86 -6.71 16.48
N TRP A 210 -16.59 -5.73 15.95
CA TRP A 210 -16.30 -4.30 15.97
C TRP A 210 -17.21 -3.52 16.94
N MET A 211 -17.94 -4.22 17.80
CA MET A 211 -18.73 -3.61 18.88
C MET A 211 -17.85 -2.94 19.95
N ALA A 212 -18.39 -1.91 20.61
CA ALA A 212 -17.70 -1.17 21.66
C ALA A 212 -17.27 -2.10 22.81
N GLY A 213 -16.05 -1.92 23.32
CA GLY A 213 -15.48 -2.75 24.38
C GLY A 213 -14.97 -4.14 23.96
N HIS A 214 -15.21 -4.57 22.72
CA HIS A 214 -14.67 -5.85 22.25
C HIS A 214 -13.13 -5.78 22.14
N PRO A 215 -12.36 -6.75 22.70
CA PRO A 215 -10.90 -6.67 22.76
C PRO A 215 -10.21 -6.48 21.40
N LEU A 216 -10.80 -7.04 20.32
CA LEU A 216 -10.28 -6.85 18.97
C LEU A 216 -10.36 -5.39 18.54
N ARG A 217 -11.51 -4.74 18.72
CA ARG A 217 -11.69 -3.32 18.39
C ARG A 217 -10.75 -2.45 19.21
N LEU A 218 -10.63 -2.72 20.51
CA LEU A 218 -9.70 -1.98 21.38
C LEU A 218 -8.25 -2.11 20.92
N ALA A 219 -7.85 -3.29 20.44
CA ALA A 219 -6.51 -3.49 19.88
C ALA A 219 -6.28 -2.65 18.62
N PHE A 220 -7.30 -2.51 17.76
CA PHE A 220 -7.23 -1.64 16.58
C PHE A 220 -7.24 -0.15 16.95
N ASP A 221 -8.10 0.28 17.86
CA ASP A 221 -8.15 1.66 18.36
C ASP A 221 -6.77 2.08 18.92
N PHE A 222 -6.14 1.22 19.74
CA PHE A 222 -4.77 1.43 20.21
C PHE A 222 -3.75 1.44 19.08
N ALA A 223 -3.84 0.51 18.14
CA ALA A 223 -2.90 0.38 17.03
C ALA A 223 -2.93 1.60 16.11
N PHE A 224 -4.12 2.11 15.77
CA PHE A 224 -4.27 3.33 14.97
C PHE A 224 -3.61 4.53 15.66
N ASP A 225 -3.84 4.70 16.97
CA ASP A 225 -3.22 5.80 17.72
C ASP A 225 -1.70 5.66 17.83
N ALA A 226 -1.21 4.46 18.17
CA ALA A 226 0.21 4.20 18.33
C ALA A 226 0.97 4.39 17.01
N PHE A 227 0.49 3.80 15.91
CA PHE A 227 1.16 3.87 14.61
C PHE A 227 0.96 5.24 13.92
N GLY A 228 -0.20 5.87 14.13
CA GLY A 228 -0.48 7.25 13.74
C GLY A 228 0.48 8.23 14.39
N LEU A 229 0.65 8.12 15.72
CA LEU A 229 1.57 8.97 16.48
C LEU A 229 3.02 8.70 16.09
N MET A 230 3.39 7.44 15.88
CA MET A 230 4.72 7.06 15.41
C MET A 230 5.05 7.74 14.09
N SER A 231 4.12 7.69 13.12
CA SER A 231 4.26 8.36 11.82
C SER A 231 4.33 9.88 11.96
N MET A 232 3.45 10.47 12.78
CA MET A 232 3.35 11.91 12.96
C MET A 232 4.61 12.47 13.63
N ALA A 233 5.13 11.80 14.66
CA ALA A 233 6.41 12.14 15.28
C ALA A 233 7.56 12.06 14.27
N GLY A 234 7.58 11.01 13.44
CA GLY A 234 8.55 10.89 12.35
C GLY A 234 8.49 12.06 11.35
N CYS A 235 7.29 12.51 10.98
CA CYS A 235 7.08 13.70 10.15
C CYS A 235 7.59 14.98 10.82
N VAL A 236 7.26 15.21 12.10
CA VAL A 236 7.77 16.37 12.87
C VAL A 236 9.30 16.37 12.88
N LEU A 237 9.93 15.24 13.18
CA LEU A 237 11.39 15.10 13.14
C LEU A 237 11.97 15.31 11.73
N ALA A 238 11.25 14.92 10.68
CA ALA A 238 11.65 15.19 9.30
C ALA A 238 11.59 16.68 8.94
N LEU A 239 10.62 17.43 9.47
CA LEU A 239 10.54 18.89 9.32
C LEU A 239 11.62 19.60 10.13
N ILE A 240 11.87 19.17 11.37
CA ILE A 240 13.00 19.66 12.18
C ILE A 240 14.32 19.42 11.43
N TRP A 241 14.53 18.20 10.91
CA TRP A 241 15.70 17.87 10.10
C TRP A 241 15.87 18.81 8.92
N ARG A 242 14.78 19.13 8.20
CA ARG A 242 14.80 20.07 7.07
C ARG A 242 15.33 21.44 7.48
N VAL A 243 14.91 21.95 8.63
CA VAL A 243 15.40 23.24 9.15
C VAL A 243 16.90 23.13 9.50
N MET A 244 17.31 22.06 10.18
CA MET A 244 18.70 21.85 10.59
C MET A 244 19.69 21.78 9.41
N VAL A 245 19.28 21.20 8.28
CA VAL A 245 20.15 21.01 7.10
C VAL A 245 19.95 22.06 6.01
N ASN A 246 19.15 23.09 6.26
CA ASN A 246 18.84 24.11 5.28
C ASN A 246 20.12 24.84 4.81
N GLY A 247 20.32 24.97 3.49
CA GLY A 247 21.52 25.58 2.92
C GLY A 247 22.74 24.65 2.86
N THR A 248 22.63 23.40 3.30
CA THR A 248 23.70 22.39 3.20
C THR A 248 23.43 21.41 2.06
N GLU A 249 24.46 20.68 1.61
CA GLU A 249 24.28 19.61 0.61
C GLU A 249 23.30 18.50 1.05
N GLN A 250 23.09 18.34 2.37
CA GLN A 250 22.20 17.31 2.90
C GLN A 250 20.71 17.64 2.69
N GLN A 251 20.38 18.89 2.35
CA GLN A 251 19.02 19.33 2.05
C GLN A 251 18.38 18.52 0.90
N LYS A 252 19.18 18.00 -0.04
CA LYS A 252 18.71 17.14 -1.14
C LYS A 252 18.05 15.84 -0.67
N PHE A 253 18.37 15.38 0.54
CA PHE A 253 17.79 14.19 1.16
C PHE A 253 16.55 14.50 2.00
N THR A 254 15.99 15.70 1.86
CA THR A 254 14.78 16.11 2.57
C THR A 254 13.59 16.14 1.62
N ASP A 255 12.56 15.38 1.96
CA ASP A 255 11.31 15.38 1.23
C ASP A 255 10.22 16.13 1.98
N THR A 256 10.37 17.46 2.04
CA THR A 256 9.50 18.34 2.82
C THR A 256 8.05 18.36 2.33
N PRO A 257 7.74 18.44 1.02
CA PRO A 257 6.34 18.43 0.57
C PRO A 257 5.60 17.16 1.03
N THR A 258 6.23 15.99 0.86
CA THR A 258 5.65 14.71 1.31
C THR A 258 5.50 14.66 2.82
N ALA A 259 6.51 15.11 3.58
CA ALA A 259 6.44 15.11 5.04
C ALA A 259 5.31 16.02 5.56
N ILE A 260 5.12 17.20 4.96
CA ILE A 260 4.02 18.12 5.29
C ILE A 260 2.67 17.49 4.93
N PHE A 261 2.55 16.89 3.74
CA PHE A 261 1.29 16.29 3.30
C PHE A 261 0.91 15.09 4.19
N LEU A 262 1.86 14.20 4.49
CA LEU A 262 1.61 13.10 5.42
C LEU A 262 1.28 13.59 6.83
N PHE A 263 1.99 14.61 7.33
CA PHE A 263 1.68 15.23 8.63
C PHE A 263 0.25 15.77 8.66
N PHE A 264 -0.17 16.48 7.61
CA PHE A 264 -1.53 17.01 7.49
C PHE A 264 -2.58 15.90 7.53
N VAL A 265 -2.38 14.79 6.82
CA VAL A 265 -3.30 13.65 6.83
C VAL A 265 -3.39 13.02 8.23
N LEU A 266 -2.25 12.77 8.88
CA LEU A 266 -2.22 12.19 10.22
C LEU A 266 -2.86 13.11 11.26
N PHE A 267 -2.49 14.39 11.24
CA PHE A 267 -3.00 15.38 12.17
C PHE A 267 -4.51 15.61 12.01
N SER A 268 -4.99 15.73 10.76
CA SER A 268 -6.42 15.83 10.50
C SER A 268 -7.18 14.59 10.96
N GLY A 269 -6.61 13.39 10.82
CA GLY A 269 -7.22 12.14 11.33
C GLY A 269 -7.40 12.16 12.85
N PHE A 270 -6.37 12.55 13.58
CA PHE A 270 -6.46 12.70 15.04
C PHE A 270 -7.44 13.80 15.47
N LEU A 271 -7.56 14.89 14.72
CA LEU A 271 -8.57 15.91 15.00
C LEU A 271 -10.00 15.38 14.75
N VAL A 272 -10.22 14.61 13.68
CA VAL A 272 -11.52 13.95 13.42
C VAL A 272 -11.88 13.02 14.57
N GLU A 273 -10.92 12.22 15.04
CA GLU A 273 -11.13 11.34 16.18
C GLU A 273 -11.38 12.10 17.48
N GLY A 274 -10.60 13.15 17.77
CA GLY A 274 -10.79 13.98 18.95
C GLY A 274 -12.17 14.63 19.00
N LEU A 275 -12.67 15.15 17.86
CA LEU A 275 -14.04 15.68 17.77
C LEU A 275 -15.09 14.57 17.96
N ARG A 276 -14.88 13.39 17.34
CA ARG A 276 -15.78 12.24 17.52
C ARG A 276 -15.89 11.84 18.99
N ILE A 277 -14.76 11.74 19.69
CA ILE A 277 -14.71 11.34 21.11
C ILE A 277 -15.30 12.44 22.00
N ALA A 278 -15.00 13.71 21.75
CA ALA A 278 -15.54 14.82 22.54
C ALA A 278 -17.07 14.88 22.50
N GLY A 279 -17.69 14.59 21.35
CA GLY A 279 -19.15 14.51 21.18
C GLY A 279 -19.76 13.15 21.53
N SER A 280 -18.97 12.17 21.98
CA SER A 280 -19.47 10.83 22.34
C SER A 280 -19.96 10.79 23.78
N ALA A 281 -20.93 9.91 24.07
CA ALA A 281 -21.31 9.61 25.45
C ALA A 281 -20.11 9.02 26.22
N PRO A 282 -20.01 9.27 27.55
CA PRO A 282 -18.91 8.73 28.36
C PRO A 282 -18.85 7.20 28.26
N ASP A 283 -17.70 6.68 27.84
CA ASP A 283 -17.43 5.25 27.73
C ASP A 283 -15.99 4.98 28.20
N PRO A 284 -15.77 4.05 29.16
CA PRO A 284 -14.44 3.73 29.69
C PRO A 284 -13.44 3.25 28.63
N TYR A 285 -13.90 2.77 27.48
CA TYR A 285 -13.04 2.26 26.42
C TYR A 285 -12.44 3.35 25.53
N LEU A 286 -12.99 4.57 25.53
CA LEU A 286 -12.53 5.66 24.66
C LEU A 286 -11.08 6.09 24.94
N SER A 287 -10.58 5.87 26.15
CA SER A 287 -9.19 6.20 26.51
C SER A 287 -8.15 5.30 25.83
N VAL A 288 -8.57 4.19 25.21
CA VAL A 288 -7.68 3.31 24.44
C VAL A 288 -7.16 4.02 23.19
N SER A 289 -8.01 4.85 22.56
CA SER A 289 -7.60 5.89 21.60
C SER A 289 -6.96 7.06 22.34
N PHE A 290 -5.79 6.85 22.95
CA PHE A 290 -5.17 7.79 23.89
C PHE A 290 -4.81 9.17 23.30
N VAL A 291 -4.44 9.26 22.02
CA VAL A 291 -4.18 10.52 21.31
C VAL A 291 -5.50 11.23 21.03
N GLY A 292 -6.48 10.52 20.46
CA GLY A 292 -7.81 11.06 20.20
C GLY A 292 -8.49 11.54 21.49
N TYR A 293 -8.40 10.74 22.55
CA TYR A 293 -8.92 11.06 23.87
C TYR A 293 -8.22 12.28 24.48
N GLY A 294 -6.89 12.36 24.37
CA GLY A 294 -6.13 13.54 24.79
C GLY A 294 -6.59 14.82 24.08
N LEU A 295 -6.83 14.75 22.77
CA LEU A 295 -7.39 15.87 22.00
C LEU A 295 -8.84 16.17 22.40
N ALA A 296 -9.66 15.15 22.68
CA ALA A 296 -11.03 15.31 23.13
C ALA A 296 -11.10 16.09 24.45
N LEU A 297 -10.17 15.86 25.39
CA LEU A 297 -10.09 16.63 26.64
C LEU A 297 -9.78 18.12 26.39
N LEU A 298 -8.97 18.43 25.37
CA LEU A 298 -8.67 19.82 24.98
C LEU A 298 -9.84 20.48 24.23
N ILE A 299 -10.57 19.71 23.44
CA ILE A 299 -11.73 20.14 22.65
C ILE A 299 -12.97 20.30 23.52
N GLY A 300 -13.15 19.47 24.54
CA GLY A 300 -14.35 19.38 25.38
C GLY A 300 -14.93 20.73 25.83
N PRO A 301 -14.13 21.70 26.32
CA PRO A 301 -14.63 23.02 26.69
C PRO A 301 -15.28 23.82 25.55
N ALA A 302 -14.95 23.50 24.29
CA ALA A 302 -15.46 24.14 23.08
C ALA A 302 -16.25 23.19 22.17
N GLU A 303 -16.60 21.99 22.63
CA GLU A 303 -17.24 20.94 21.82
C GLU A 303 -18.50 21.45 21.12
N ALA A 304 -19.40 22.12 21.83
CA ALA A 304 -20.64 22.63 21.25
C ALA A 304 -20.43 23.61 20.08
N ALA A 305 -19.33 24.39 20.11
CA ALA A 305 -18.97 25.30 19.02
C ALA A 305 -18.27 24.57 17.86
N LEU A 306 -17.63 23.44 18.14
CA LEU A 306 -16.81 22.68 17.19
C LEU A 306 -17.55 21.49 16.56
N ALA A 307 -18.66 21.03 17.14
CA ALA A 307 -19.43 19.87 16.68
C ALA A 307 -19.84 19.98 15.20
N GLY A 308 -20.24 21.17 14.76
CA GLY A 308 -20.64 21.44 13.37
C GLY A 308 -19.50 21.30 12.34
N PHE A 309 -18.24 21.25 12.77
CA PHE A 309 -17.09 21.09 11.88
C PHE A 309 -16.71 19.63 11.63
N TYR A 310 -17.30 18.67 12.37
CA TYR A 310 -16.93 17.25 12.28
C TYR A 310 -16.98 16.73 10.84
N ASP A 311 -18.11 16.91 10.14
CA ASP A 311 -18.27 16.40 8.77
C ASP A 311 -17.32 17.07 7.79
N SER A 312 -17.13 18.39 7.91
CA SER A 312 -16.21 19.14 7.05
C SER A 312 -14.76 18.65 7.23
N LEU A 313 -14.35 18.46 8.49
CA LEU A 313 -13.03 17.94 8.81
C LEU A 313 -12.86 16.49 8.35
N TRP A 314 -13.90 15.67 8.48
CA TRP A 314 -13.91 14.30 7.97
C TRP A 314 -13.69 14.26 6.45
N TYR A 315 -14.40 15.09 5.68
CA TYR A 315 -14.19 15.19 4.23
C TYR A 315 -12.77 15.65 3.90
N VAL A 316 -12.27 16.67 4.58
CA VAL A 316 -10.90 17.17 4.39
C VAL A 316 -9.87 16.07 4.65
N HIS A 317 -10.03 15.31 5.74
CA HIS A 317 -9.16 14.20 6.09
C HIS A 317 -9.22 13.06 5.07
N VAL A 318 -10.42 12.60 4.71
CA VAL A 318 -10.62 11.44 3.83
C VAL A 318 -10.20 11.75 2.39
N ILE A 319 -10.56 12.92 1.86
CA ILE A 319 -10.10 13.37 0.53
C ILE A 319 -8.59 13.58 0.57
N GLY A 320 -8.05 14.20 1.63
CA GLY A 320 -6.61 14.35 1.83
C GLY A 320 -5.87 13.02 1.82
N SER A 321 -6.41 12.00 2.48
CA SER A 321 -5.87 10.64 2.53
C SER A 321 -5.88 9.98 1.16
N CYS A 322 -6.99 10.10 0.42
CA CYS A 322 -7.10 9.60 -0.95
C CYS A 322 -6.09 10.29 -1.88
N LEU A 323 -5.97 11.61 -1.80
CA LEU A 323 -4.99 12.38 -2.57
C LEU A 323 -3.54 12.01 -2.20
N PHE A 324 -3.25 11.73 -0.93
CA PHE A 324 -1.93 11.25 -0.50
C PHE A 324 -1.61 9.87 -1.10
N GLY A 325 -2.58 8.95 -1.11
CA GLY A 325 -2.47 7.66 -1.80
C GLY A 325 -2.17 7.84 -3.29
N ALA A 326 -2.94 8.69 -3.98
CA ALA A 326 -2.73 9.05 -5.38
C ALA A 326 -1.39 9.77 -5.64
N TYR A 327 -0.78 10.37 -4.62
CA TYR A 327 0.52 11.04 -4.67
C TYR A 327 1.72 10.08 -4.57
N VAL A 328 1.53 8.85 -4.08
CA VAL A 328 2.60 7.83 -3.99
C VAL A 328 3.38 7.61 -5.29
N PRO A 329 2.75 7.46 -6.48
CA PRO A 329 3.49 7.31 -7.74
C PRO A 329 4.16 8.61 -8.23
N VAL A 330 4.25 9.67 -7.44
CA VAL A 330 5.00 10.88 -7.81
C VAL A 330 6.49 10.70 -7.53
N LYS A 331 7.33 11.38 -8.34
CA LYS A 331 8.80 11.19 -8.42
C LYS A 331 9.54 11.08 -7.09
N ARG A 332 9.09 11.80 -6.04
CA ARG A 332 9.75 11.72 -4.74
C ARG A 332 9.28 10.52 -3.95
N LEU A 333 7.97 10.32 -3.73
CA LEU A 333 7.45 9.27 -2.86
C LEU A 333 7.65 7.84 -3.41
N VAL A 334 7.82 7.68 -4.73
CA VAL A 334 8.12 6.36 -5.34
C VAL A 334 9.39 5.69 -4.81
N HIS A 335 10.27 6.44 -4.12
CA HIS A 335 11.44 5.88 -3.43
C HIS A 335 11.06 4.79 -2.41
N SER A 336 9.88 4.88 -1.80
CA SER A 336 9.37 3.88 -0.85
C SER A 336 9.31 2.47 -1.45
N CYS A 337 9.08 2.36 -2.76
CA CYS A 337 9.11 1.10 -3.50
C CYS A 337 10.43 0.89 -4.25
N ALA A 338 10.90 1.93 -4.95
CA ALA A 338 12.04 1.84 -5.86
C ALA A 338 13.38 1.59 -5.15
N THR A 339 13.59 2.22 -3.99
CA THR A 339 14.86 2.08 -3.26
C THR A 339 15.05 0.67 -2.70
N PRO A 340 14.07 0.04 -2.02
CA PRO A 340 14.16 -1.36 -1.61
C PRO A 340 14.50 -2.32 -2.76
N MET A 341 13.79 -2.20 -3.89
CA MET A 341 14.06 -3.02 -5.08
C MET A 341 15.46 -2.79 -5.62
N GLY A 342 15.89 -1.54 -5.74
CA GLY A 342 17.23 -1.18 -6.21
C GLY A 342 18.34 -1.72 -5.30
N ARG A 343 18.16 -1.67 -3.97
CA ARG A 343 19.11 -2.25 -2.99
C ARG A 343 19.23 -3.76 -3.19
N MET A 344 18.11 -4.46 -3.30
CA MET A 344 18.08 -5.90 -3.54
C MET A 344 18.74 -6.27 -4.87
N MET A 345 18.43 -5.56 -5.96
CA MET A 345 19.06 -5.80 -7.28
C MET A 345 20.57 -5.53 -7.25
N ASN A 346 21.03 -4.50 -6.53
CA ASN A 346 22.45 -4.18 -6.39
C ASN A 346 23.23 -5.13 -5.47
N SER A 347 22.54 -5.97 -4.68
CA SER A 347 23.19 -7.02 -3.89
C SER A 347 23.81 -8.12 -4.75
N GLN A 348 23.40 -8.22 -6.02
CA GLN A 348 23.77 -9.28 -6.95
C GLN A 348 25.15 -9.03 -7.59
N LYS A 349 26.20 -9.02 -6.77
CA LYS A 349 27.57 -8.64 -7.19
C LYS A 349 28.11 -9.47 -8.36
N GLY A 350 27.87 -10.79 -8.35
CA GLY A 350 28.30 -11.68 -9.43
C GLY A 350 27.66 -11.33 -10.78
N LEU A 351 26.35 -11.09 -10.80
CA LEU A 351 25.63 -10.65 -12.00
C LEU A 351 26.11 -9.29 -12.51
N LEU A 352 26.37 -8.35 -11.60
CA LEU A 352 26.87 -7.01 -11.96
C LEU A 352 28.27 -7.07 -12.56
N GLU A 353 29.17 -7.89 -12.01
CA GLU A 353 30.51 -8.08 -12.54
C GLU A 353 30.47 -8.79 -13.91
N ALA A 354 29.67 -9.85 -14.06
CA ALA A 354 29.49 -10.53 -15.34
C ALA A 354 28.97 -9.58 -16.44
N LYS A 355 27.98 -8.72 -16.10
CA LYS A 355 27.49 -7.68 -17.00
C LYS A 355 28.61 -6.70 -17.39
N LYS A 356 29.41 -6.24 -16.42
CA LYS A 356 30.51 -5.30 -16.65
C LYS A 356 31.55 -5.90 -17.62
N GLN A 357 31.94 -7.15 -17.38
CA GLN A 357 32.89 -7.86 -18.25
C GLN A 357 32.34 -8.06 -19.66
N GLY A 358 31.07 -8.44 -19.80
CA GLY A 358 30.44 -8.57 -21.12
C GLY A 358 30.38 -7.26 -21.91
N VAL A 359 30.09 -6.14 -21.24
CA VAL A 359 30.07 -4.81 -21.88
C VAL A 359 31.48 -4.38 -22.28
N ILE A 360 32.49 -4.55 -21.41
CA ILE A 360 33.88 -4.21 -21.71
C ILE A 360 34.40 -5.08 -22.86
N GLY A 361 34.14 -6.40 -22.84
CA GLY A 361 34.54 -7.32 -23.90
C GLY A 361 33.94 -6.94 -25.26
N GLY A 362 32.66 -6.54 -25.29
CA GLY A 362 32.02 -6.06 -26.52
C GLY A 362 32.58 -4.72 -27.03
N LEU A 363 32.96 -3.81 -26.13
CA LEU A 363 33.58 -2.53 -26.50
C LEU A 363 35.03 -2.68 -26.99
N LEU A 364 35.77 -3.65 -26.44
CA LEU A 364 37.16 -3.93 -26.80
C LEU A 364 37.31 -4.86 -28.03
N GLY A 365 36.22 -5.16 -28.74
CA GLY A 365 36.24 -5.95 -29.98
C GLY A 365 36.45 -7.47 -29.77
N GLY A 366 36.23 -7.98 -28.56
CA GLY A 366 36.45 -9.38 -28.23
C GLY A 366 35.43 -10.30 -28.90
N SER A 367 35.84 -10.97 -29.98
CA SER A 367 35.25 -12.24 -30.41
C SER A 367 35.43 -13.25 -29.27
N THR A 368 34.37 -13.53 -28.53
CA THR A 368 34.38 -14.66 -27.60
C THR A 368 34.16 -15.92 -28.41
N THR A 369 35.25 -16.60 -28.76
CA THR A 369 35.18 -18.02 -29.10
C THR A 369 34.72 -18.76 -27.84
N ALA A 370 33.56 -19.39 -27.92
CA ALA A 370 33.05 -20.25 -26.85
C ALA A 370 34.01 -21.44 -26.66
N PRO A 371 34.36 -21.84 -25.43
CA PRO A 371 35.01 -23.13 -25.21
C PRO A 371 33.97 -24.25 -25.34
N GLU A 372 34.39 -25.32 -26.03
CA GLU A 372 33.64 -26.56 -26.32
C GLU A 372 33.12 -27.30 -25.08
#